data_AF-W3WXY8-F1
#
_entry.id   AF-W3WXY8-F1
#
_cell.length_a   1.000
_cell.length_b   1.000
_cell.length_c   1.000
_cell.angle_alpha   90.00
_cell.angle_beta   90.00
_cell.angle_gamma   90.00
#
_symmetry.space_group_name_H-M   'P 1'
#
loop_
_entity.id
_entity.type
_entity.pdbx_description
1 polymer ?
#
loop_
_entity_poly.entity_id
_entity_poly.type
_entity_poly.pdbx_seq_one_letter_code
_entity_poly.pdbx_strand_id
1 'polypeptide(L)'
;MVAAEGDQQPSHSTTPVTSPPHASASAPGSLPTLPGPCQSLHGFEDIFLVVRTGASEALEKLPVHLETTLRCLPNESYGIWSDLEETIQGHHVGNALDEVSPKIIEQHADFDYYRRLQEKGRAAFSVEELASWASAPNSANGRNTPGWKLDRWKFLPLAKKAYNQRPDAKWFIFTECDGHINGARCYSGYHVMIQ
;
A
#
# COMPACT_ATOMS: atom_id res chain seq x y z
N MET A 1 -53.34 57.29 3.63
CA MET A 1 -53.99 56.94 2.35
C MET A 1 -53.20 55.81 1.71
N VAL A 2 -53.76 54.76 1.11
CA VAL A 2 -55.03 53.99 1.33
C VAL A 2 -55.05 52.87 0.25
N ALA A 3 -55.41 51.63 0.64
CA ALA A 3 -55.87 50.53 -0.25
C ALA A 3 -54.95 50.08 -1.42
N ALA A 4 -55.30 49.09 -2.25
CA ALA A 4 -55.77 47.69 -2.07
C ALA A 4 -55.82 47.01 -3.47
N GLU A 5 -56.03 45.68 -3.54
CA GLU A 5 -56.33 44.90 -4.77
C GLU A 5 -55.21 44.86 -5.85
N GLY A 6 -55.14 43.85 -6.74
CA GLY A 6 -55.92 42.62 -6.85
C GLY A 6 -55.42 41.72 -8.01
N ASP A 7 -55.65 40.40 -7.84
CA ASP A 7 -55.88 39.33 -8.84
C ASP A 7 -55.34 39.44 -10.29
N GLN A 8 -54.59 38.42 -10.75
CA GLN A 8 -54.91 37.73 -12.03
C GLN A 8 -54.10 36.45 -12.28
N GLN A 9 -54.82 35.38 -12.61
CA GLN A 9 -54.33 34.11 -13.14
C GLN A 9 -54.79 33.93 -14.60
N PRO A 10 -53.94 33.44 -15.52
CA PRO A 10 -54.39 32.89 -16.81
C PRO A 10 -54.24 31.36 -16.90
N SER A 11 -54.94 30.79 -17.87
CA SER A 11 -55.39 29.38 -17.90
C SER A 11 -54.95 28.61 -19.17
N HIS A 12 -55.29 27.31 -19.19
CA HIS A 12 -55.21 26.36 -20.33
C HIS A 12 -53.78 25.81 -20.62
N SER A 13 -53.57 24.59 -21.16
CA SER A 13 -54.49 23.63 -21.79
C SER A 13 -54.06 22.16 -21.53
N THR A 14 -55.00 21.22 -21.63
CA THR A 14 -54.74 19.77 -21.44
C THR A 14 -54.35 19.05 -22.74
N THR A 15 -53.34 18.18 -22.71
CA THR A 15 -53.20 17.03 -23.63
C THR A 15 -52.73 15.79 -22.87
N PRO A 16 -53.33 14.60 -23.10
CA PRO A 16 -52.87 13.34 -22.48
C PRO A 16 -51.88 12.60 -23.39
N VAL A 17 -50.82 12.02 -22.82
CA VAL A 17 -49.90 11.10 -23.52
C VAL A 17 -49.65 9.85 -22.68
N THR A 18 -49.69 8.71 -23.36
CA THR A 18 -49.78 7.33 -22.84
C THR A 18 -48.47 6.79 -22.24
N SER A 19 -48.57 5.91 -21.25
CA SER A 19 -47.49 5.07 -20.68
C SER A 19 -47.63 3.60 -21.16
N PRO A 20 -46.79 2.62 -20.74
CA PRO A 20 -45.52 2.67 -20.00
C PRO A 20 -44.35 2.26 -20.94
N PRO A 21 -43.46 1.23 -20.77
CA PRO A 21 -43.28 0.16 -19.76
C PRO A 21 -42.07 0.38 -18.81
N HIS A 22 -41.61 -0.69 -18.15
CA HIS A 22 -40.46 -0.78 -17.25
C HIS A 22 -39.08 -0.72 -17.94
N ALA A 23 -38.09 -0.12 -17.26
CA ALA A 23 -36.68 -0.44 -17.42
C ALA A 23 -36.10 -0.93 -16.08
N SER A 24 -35.37 -2.04 -16.12
CA SER A 24 -34.97 -2.83 -14.96
C SER A 24 -33.82 -2.23 -14.15
N ALA A 25 -33.63 -2.75 -12.92
CA ALA A 25 -32.49 -2.44 -12.07
C ALA A 25 -31.15 -2.63 -12.80
N SER A 26 -30.26 -1.63 -12.69
CA SER A 26 -28.88 -1.71 -13.14
C SER A 26 -28.08 -2.68 -12.26
N ALA A 27 -27.40 -3.63 -12.89
CA ALA A 27 -26.53 -4.60 -12.22
C ALA A 27 -25.28 -3.93 -11.58
N PRO A 28 -24.58 -4.62 -10.64
CA PRO A 28 -23.36 -4.10 -10.05
C PRO A 28 -22.26 -3.85 -11.10
N GLY A 29 -21.48 -2.79 -10.89
CA GLY A 29 -20.44 -2.38 -11.84
C GLY A 29 -19.38 -3.45 -12.08
N SER A 30 -19.07 -3.70 -13.35
CA SER A 30 -17.95 -4.54 -13.78
C SER A 30 -16.61 -3.91 -13.36
N LEU A 31 -15.75 -4.70 -12.72
CA LEU A 31 -14.37 -4.31 -12.40
C LEU A 31 -13.59 -3.89 -13.66
N PRO A 32 -12.58 -2.99 -13.55
CA PRO A 32 -11.75 -2.60 -14.68
C PRO A 32 -10.98 -3.78 -15.27
N THR A 33 -11.20 -4.10 -16.53
CA THR A 33 -10.44 -5.14 -17.25
C THR A 33 -9.01 -4.67 -17.47
N LEU A 34 -8.05 -5.21 -16.71
CA LEU A 34 -6.62 -4.97 -16.93
C LEU A 34 -6.21 -5.44 -18.34
N PRO A 35 -5.49 -4.63 -19.14
CA PRO A 35 -5.08 -5.03 -20.48
C PRO A 35 -3.86 -5.97 -20.47
N GLY A 36 -3.90 -7.02 -21.30
CA GLY A 36 -2.73 -7.88 -21.57
C GLY A 36 -2.60 -9.09 -20.62
N PRO A 37 -1.37 -9.57 -20.33
CA PRO A 37 -1.14 -10.86 -19.66
C PRO A 37 -1.59 -10.95 -18.19
N CYS A 38 -2.19 -9.89 -17.64
CA CYS A 38 -2.79 -9.85 -16.30
C CYS A 38 -4.28 -10.26 -16.29
N GLN A 39 -4.86 -10.62 -17.44
CA GLN A 39 -6.32 -10.75 -17.66
C GLN A 39 -7.09 -11.85 -16.89
N SER A 40 -6.45 -12.65 -16.03
CA SER A 40 -7.11 -13.78 -15.36
C SER A 40 -6.65 -14.04 -13.92
N LEU A 41 -6.29 -13.00 -13.18
CA LEU A 41 -5.98 -13.08 -11.74
C LEU A 41 -7.27 -13.09 -10.88
N HIS A 42 -8.07 -14.15 -11.02
CA HIS A 42 -9.23 -14.40 -10.17
C HIS A 42 -8.81 -14.74 -8.73
N GLY A 43 -9.55 -14.26 -7.73
CA GLY A 43 -9.29 -14.50 -6.31
C GLY A 43 -8.40 -13.45 -5.63
N PHE A 44 -7.91 -12.44 -6.36
CA PHE A 44 -7.14 -11.33 -5.76
C PHE A 44 -8.05 -10.24 -5.15
N GLU A 45 -9.34 -10.24 -5.49
CA GLU A 45 -10.37 -9.43 -4.84
C GLU A 45 -10.49 -9.69 -3.33
N ASP A 46 -10.11 -10.88 -2.87
CA ASP A 46 -10.12 -11.31 -1.47
C ASP A 46 -8.78 -11.10 -0.75
N ILE A 47 -7.75 -10.62 -1.45
CA ILE A 47 -6.35 -10.57 -0.99
C ILE A 47 -5.88 -9.11 -0.91
N PHE A 48 -5.20 -8.77 0.18
CA PHE A 48 -4.40 -7.56 0.26
C PHE A 48 -2.91 -7.90 0.42
N LEU A 49 -2.09 -7.44 -0.52
CA LEU A 49 -0.64 -7.70 -0.54
C LEU A 49 0.12 -6.58 0.20
N VAL A 50 0.80 -6.95 1.28
CA VAL A 50 1.64 -6.05 2.07
C VAL A 50 3.09 -6.21 1.64
N VAL A 51 3.61 -5.23 0.91
CA VAL A 51 5.01 -5.21 0.45
C VAL A 51 5.86 -4.44 1.47
N ARG A 52 6.82 -5.12 2.09
CA ARG A 52 7.79 -4.53 3.02
C ARG A 52 9.18 -4.46 2.39
N THR A 53 9.89 -3.37 2.64
CA THR A 53 11.31 -3.23 2.32
C THR A 53 12.02 -2.37 3.39
N GLY A 54 13.31 -2.06 3.18
CA GLY A 54 14.07 -1.07 3.93
C GLY A 54 14.70 -0.04 3.00
N ALA A 55 14.88 1.19 3.46
CA ALA A 55 15.32 2.31 2.63
C ALA A 55 16.67 2.05 1.92
N SER A 56 17.57 1.27 2.55
CA SER A 56 18.86 0.89 1.97
C SER A 56 18.78 0.01 0.72
N GLU A 57 17.66 -0.70 0.49
CA GLU A 57 17.46 -1.60 -0.66
C GLU A 57 16.26 -1.24 -1.55
N ALA A 58 15.34 -0.39 -1.06
CA ALA A 58 14.09 -0.07 -1.76
C ALA A 58 14.31 0.45 -3.19
N LEU A 59 15.31 1.31 -3.44
CA LEU A 59 15.60 1.83 -4.80
C LEU A 59 16.15 0.77 -5.77
N GLU A 60 16.80 -0.28 -5.25
CA GLU A 60 17.35 -1.36 -6.07
C GLU A 60 16.29 -2.44 -6.31
N LYS A 61 15.52 -2.80 -5.28
CA LYS A 61 14.67 -4.00 -5.28
C LYS A 61 13.19 -3.72 -5.54
N LEU A 62 12.63 -2.59 -5.11
CA LEU A 62 11.21 -2.30 -5.34
C LEU A 62 10.85 -2.16 -6.84
N PRO A 63 11.66 -1.51 -7.71
CA PRO A 63 11.34 -1.34 -9.13
C PRO A 63 10.96 -2.62 -9.87
N VAL A 64 11.69 -3.72 -9.66
CA VAL A 64 11.36 -5.00 -10.33
C VAL A 64 10.00 -5.54 -9.89
N HIS A 65 9.59 -5.33 -8.63
CA HIS A 65 8.25 -5.72 -8.17
C HIS A 65 7.15 -4.84 -8.79
N LEU A 66 7.38 -3.53 -8.90
CA LEU A 66 6.48 -2.58 -9.55
C LEU A 66 6.26 -2.94 -11.03
N GLU A 67 7.33 -3.27 -11.75
CA GLU A 67 7.29 -3.58 -13.18
C GLU A 67 6.82 -5.03 -13.49
N THR A 68 6.78 -5.93 -12.50
CA THR A 68 6.40 -7.34 -12.69
C THR A 68 5.12 -7.74 -11.92
N THR A 69 5.24 -8.10 -10.63
CA THR A 69 4.14 -8.63 -9.81
C THR A 69 3.03 -7.60 -9.60
N LEU A 70 3.39 -6.40 -9.15
CA LEU A 70 2.43 -5.36 -8.76
C LEU A 70 1.74 -4.75 -9.98
N ARG A 71 2.39 -4.75 -11.15
CA ARG A 71 1.81 -4.33 -12.44
C ARG A 71 0.49 -5.03 -12.79
N CYS A 72 0.26 -6.25 -12.28
CA CYS A 72 -0.97 -7.00 -12.52
C CYS A 72 -2.01 -6.88 -11.40
N LEU A 73 -1.76 -6.09 -10.34
CA LEU A 73 -2.69 -5.87 -9.25
C LEU A 73 -3.34 -4.48 -9.35
N PRO A 74 -4.63 -4.32 -8.99
CA PRO A 74 -5.21 -3.01 -8.70
C PRO A 74 -4.41 -2.30 -7.61
N ASN A 75 -4.31 -0.97 -7.69
CA ASN A 75 -3.58 -0.16 -6.69
C ASN A 75 -4.24 -0.22 -5.28
N GLU A 76 -5.50 -0.63 -5.23
CA GLU A 76 -6.28 -0.84 -4.01
C GLU A 76 -6.01 -2.22 -3.37
N SER A 77 -5.43 -3.18 -4.11
CA SER A 77 -5.17 -4.56 -3.66
C SER A 77 -3.78 -4.75 -3.03
N TYR A 78 -2.97 -3.70 -2.92
CA TYR A 78 -1.67 -3.76 -2.25
C TYR A 78 -1.32 -2.45 -1.53
N GLY A 79 -0.32 -2.52 -0.66
CA GLY A 79 0.33 -1.36 -0.08
C GLY A 79 1.83 -1.62 0.11
N ILE A 80 2.62 -0.56 0.06
CA ILE A 80 4.08 -0.63 0.14
C ILE A 80 4.55 0.20 1.33
N TRP A 81 5.41 -0.39 2.17
CA TRP A 81 5.94 0.27 3.36
C TRP A 81 7.43 0.01 3.59
N SER A 82 8.09 0.99 4.20
CA SER A 82 9.53 1.00 4.48
C SER A 82 9.83 1.70 5.82
N ASP A 83 11.10 1.69 6.24
CA ASP A 83 11.60 2.48 7.38
C ASP A 83 11.91 3.95 7.02
N LEU A 84 11.69 4.34 5.75
CA LEU A 84 11.61 5.72 5.27
C LEU A 84 10.32 5.90 4.45
N GLU A 85 9.60 7.00 4.68
CA GLU A 85 8.46 7.37 3.84
C GLU A 85 8.93 8.20 2.64
N GLU A 86 8.54 7.78 1.44
CA GLU A 86 8.96 8.41 0.18
C GLU A 86 8.08 8.00 -0.99
N THR A 87 8.40 8.47 -2.20
CA THR A 87 7.77 8.05 -3.45
C THR A 87 8.81 7.43 -4.38
N ILE A 88 8.63 6.16 -4.75
CA ILE A 88 9.55 5.40 -5.63
C ILE A 88 8.80 5.06 -6.93
N GLN A 89 9.33 5.49 -8.08
CA GLN A 89 8.70 5.31 -9.40
C GLN A 89 7.19 5.65 -9.42
N GLY A 90 6.81 6.77 -8.78
CA GLY A 90 5.40 7.22 -8.72
C GLY A 90 4.50 6.49 -7.71
N HIS A 91 5.01 5.47 -7.03
CA HIS A 91 4.29 4.73 -5.99
C HIS A 91 4.67 5.26 -4.61
N HIS A 92 3.67 5.48 -3.76
CA HIS A 92 3.88 5.89 -2.38
C HIS A 92 4.38 4.69 -1.55
N VAL A 93 5.44 4.91 -0.79
CA VAL A 93 6.02 3.98 0.17
C VAL A 93 5.82 4.58 1.55
N GLY A 94 4.86 4.05 2.32
CA GLY A 94 4.49 4.59 3.62
C GLY A 94 5.47 4.25 4.73
N ASN A 95 5.50 5.04 5.81
CA ASN A 95 6.27 4.69 7.00
C ASN A 95 5.70 3.42 7.67
N ALA A 96 6.56 2.43 7.95
CA ALA A 96 6.19 1.20 8.65
C ALA A 96 6.21 1.32 10.18
N LEU A 97 6.77 2.39 10.74
CA LEU A 97 7.18 2.48 12.16
C LEU A 97 6.72 3.77 12.87
N ASP A 98 6.03 4.66 12.17
CA ASP A 98 5.35 5.86 12.68
C ASP A 98 4.35 5.58 13.82
N GLU A 99 3.72 4.41 13.84
CA GLU A 99 2.79 3.97 14.89
C GLU A 99 3.45 3.23 16.06
N VAL A 100 4.79 3.04 16.04
CA VAL A 100 5.51 2.50 17.20
C VAL A 100 5.56 3.56 18.31
N SER A 101 5.47 3.13 19.57
CA SER A 101 5.51 4.05 20.72
C SER A 101 6.74 4.98 20.65
N PRO A 102 6.56 6.32 20.74
CA PRO A 102 7.68 7.27 20.68
C PRO A 102 8.78 6.98 21.71
N LYS A 103 8.41 6.46 22.89
CA LYS A 103 9.36 6.03 23.93
C LYS A 103 10.25 4.87 23.46
N ILE A 104 9.71 3.92 22.70
CA ILE A 104 10.50 2.81 22.11
C ILE A 104 11.41 3.35 21.00
N ILE A 105 10.87 4.21 20.12
CA ILE A 105 11.62 4.87 19.05
C ILE A 105 12.78 5.71 19.61
N GLU A 106 12.61 6.34 20.77
CA GLU A 106 13.66 7.11 21.46
C GLU A 106 14.71 6.21 22.14
N GLN A 107 14.27 5.19 22.89
CA GLN A 107 15.11 4.53 23.89
C GLN A 107 15.71 3.18 23.44
N HIS A 108 15.14 2.53 22.42
CA HIS A 108 15.61 1.21 21.99
C HIS A 108 16.73 1.33 20.94
N ALA A 109 17.77 0.49 21.07
CA ALA A 109 18.96 0.53 20.22
C ALA A 109 18.69 0.15 18.75
N ASP A 110 17.76 -0.78 18.49
CA ASP A 110 17.38 -1.14 17.11
C ASP A 110 16.90 0.09 16.29
N PHE A 111 16.39 1.13 16.95
CA PHE A 111 15.93 2.37 16.32
C PHE A 111 17.05 3.40 16.07
N ASP A 112 18.32 3.14 16.40
CA ASP A 112 19.44 4.05 16.07
C ASP A 112 19.51 4.37 14.56
N TYR A 113 19.33 3.32 13.74
CA TYR A 113 19.23 3.46 12.28
C TYR A 113 18.01 4.28 11.87
N TYR A 114 16.83 3.95 12.41
CA TYR A 114 15.59 4.65 12.10
C TYR A 114 15.67 6.15 12.46
N ARG A 115 16.18 6.49 13.66
CA ARG A 115 16.36 7.89 14.09
C ARG A 115 17.24 8.67 13.12
N ARG A 116 18.39 8.13 12.71
CA ARG A 116 19.28 8.74 11.70
C ARG A 116 18.59 8.90 10.35
N LEU A 117 17.87 7.87 9.90
CA LEU A 117 17.15 7.83 8.63
C LEU A 117 16.00 8.85 8.58
N GLN A 118 15.26 9.05 9.67
CA GLN A 118 14.22 10.08 9.76
C GLN A 118 14.79 11.50 9.86
N GLU A 119 15.97 11.69 10.48
CA GLU A 119 16.64 13.00 10.59
C GLU A 119 17.23 13.48 9.25
N LYS A 120 17.84 12.57 8.48
CA LYS A 120 18.71 12.90 7.32
C LYS A 120 18.28 12.24 6.00
N GLY A 121 17.19 11.49 6.00
CA GLY A 121 16.74 10.71 4.84
C GLY A 121 17.83 9.75 4.36
N ARG A 122 17.91 9.56 3.04
CA ARG A 122 18.90 8.69 2.40
C ARG A 122 20.36 9.13 2.62
N ALA A 123 20.60 10.38 2.99
CA ALA A 123 21.93 10.91 3.32
C ALA A 123 22.37 10.63 4.77
N ALA A 124 21.59 9.87 5.53
CA ALA A 124 21.89 9.49 6.92
C ALA A 124 23.15 8.62 7.09
N PHE A 125 23.61 7.95 6.02
CA PHE A 125 24.62 6.89 6.05
C PHE A 125 25.68 7.11 4.97
N SER A 126 26.94 6.78 5.28
CA SER A 126 28.02 6.83 4.30
C SER A 126 27.97 5.66 3.32
N VAL A 127 28.68 5.77 2.20
CA VAL A 127 28.81 4.68 1.20
C VAL A 127 29.45 3.45 1.84
N GLU A 128 30.41 3.66 2.73
CA GLU A 128 31.13 2.61 3.47
C GLU A 128 30.21 1.90 4.48
N GLU A 129 29.35 2.64 5.21
CA GLU A 129 28.33 2.06 6.09
C GLU A 129 27.37 1.16 5.29
N LEU A 130 26.83 1.68 4.18
CA LEU A 130 25.90 0.94 3.31
C LEU A 130 26.55 -0.29 2.68
N ALA A 131 27.77 -0.17 2.15
CA ALA A 131 28.52 -1.29 1.57
C ALA A 131 28.88 -2.37 2.60
N SER A 132 29.21 -1.96 3.84
CA SER A 132 29.46 -2.87 4.95
C SER A 132 28.21 -3.69 5.30
N TRP A 133 27.03 -3.07 5.33
CA TRP A 133 25.77 -3.76 5.60
C TRP A 133 25.31 -4.65 4.45
N ALA A 134 25.46 -4.20 3.21
CA ALA A 134 25.16 -5.02 2.02
C ALA A 134 26.01 -6.30 1.96
N SER A 135 27.26 -6.22 2.43
CA SER A 135 28.23 -7.32 2.48
C SER A 135 28.23 -8.11 3.79
N ALA A 136 27.33 -7.80 4.73
CA ALA A 136 27.34 -8.42 6.05
C ALA A 136 26.97 -9.92 5.98
N PRO A 137 27.77 -10.83 6.57
CA PRO A 137 27.48 -12.26 6.51
C PRO A 137 26.22 -12.62 7.27
N ASN A 138 25.51 -13.63 6.77
CA ASN A 138 24.42 -14.27 7.50
C ASN A 138 25.01 -15.01 8.73
N SER A 139 24.40 -14.84 9.90
CA SER A 139 24.69 -15.64 11.10
C SER A 139 23.53 -16.61 11.38
N ALA A 140 23.72 -17.53 12.34
CA ALA A 140 22.64 -18.39 12.84
C ALA A 140 21.43 -17.61 13.39
N ASN A 141 21.63 -16.34 13.78
CA ASN A 141 20.61 -15.43 14.28
C ASN A 141 20.21 -14.36 13.24
N GLY A 142 20.42 -14.61 11.94
CA GLY A 142 20.15 -13.66 10.85
C GLY A 142 21.32 -12.70 10.56
N ARG A 143 21.05 -11.62 9.82
CA ARG A 143 22.07 -10.59 9.49
C ARG A 143 22.18 -9.57 10.62
N ASN A 144 23.40 -9.31 11.10
CA ASN A 144 23.63 -8.31 12.14
C ASN A 144 23.68 -6.85 11.58
N THR A 145 22.82 -6.52 10.61
CA THR A 145 22.72 -5.18 10.04
C THR A 145 21.65 -4.36 10.77
N PRO A 146 21.74 -3.01 10.77
CA PRO A 146 20.75 -2.20 11.49
C PRO A 146 19.33 -2.30 10.89
N GLY A 147 19.20 -2.34 9.56
CA GLY A 147 17.90 -2.54 8.89
C GLY A 147 17.24 -3.89 9.24
N TRP A 148 18.03 -4.98 9.25
CA TRP A 148 17.50 -6.31 9.61
C TRP A 148 17.12 -6.42 11.09
N LYS A 149 17.82 -5.70 11.99
CA LYS A 149 17.37 -5.57 13.38
C LYS A 149 16.02 -4.85 13.47
N LEU A 150 15.87 -3.77 12.72
CA LEU A 150 14.67 -2.94 12.71
C LEU A 150 13.45 -3.67 12.14
N ASP A 151 13.65 -4.59 11.19
CA ASP A 151 12.58 -5.36 10.55
C ASP A 151 11.64 -6.11 11.51
N ARG A 152 12.16 -6.61 12.64
CA ARG A 152 11.33 -7.26 13.69
C ARG A 152 10.21 -6.37 14.24
N TRP A 153 10.38 -5.05 14.15
CA TRP A 153 9.44 -4.05 14.64
C TRP A 153 8.35 -3.69 13.62
N LYS A 154 8.54 -4.03 12.33
CA LYS A 154 7.62 -3.62 11.26
C LYS A 154 6.35 -4.48 11.19
N PHE A 155 6.39 -5.77 11.55
CA PHE A 155 5.26 -6.68 11.30
C PHE A 155 3.93 -6.24 11.94
N LEU A 156 3.90 -5.94 13.24
CA LEU A 156 2.64 -5.60 13.94
C LEU A 156 2.04 -4.24 13.52
N PRO A 157 2.83 -3.15 13.36
CA PRO A 157 2.31 -1.93 12.76
C PRO A 157 1.77 -2.13 11.34
N LEU A 158 2.48 -2.88 10.48
CA LEU A 158 2.04 -3.16 9.11
C LEU A 158 0.76 -4.00 9.07
N ALA A 159 0.61 -4.97 9.96
CA ALA A 159 -0.62 -5.73 10.11
C ALA A 159 -1.83 -4.84 10.40
N LYS A 160 -1.68 -3.88 11.31
CA LYS A 160 -2.73 -2.90 11.63
C LYS A 160 -3.01 -1.95 10.46
N LYS A 161 -1.96 -1.41 9.81
CA LYS A 161 -2.10 -0.51 8.65
C LYS A 161 -2.80 -1.18 7.48
N ALA A 162 -2.40 -2.39 7.13
CA ALA A 162 -3.01 -3.20 6.07
C ALA A 162 -4.49 -3.48 6.34
N TYR A 163 -4.83 -3.91 7.56
CA TYR A 163 -6.23 -4.12 7.96
C TYR A 163 -7.05 -2.83 7.85
N ASN A 164 -6.52 -1.69 8.30
CA ASN A 164 -7.22 -0.40 8.20
C ASN A 164 -7.41 0.07 6.74
N GLN A 165 -6.50 -0.28 5.82
CA GLN A 165 -6.58 0.09 4.40
C GLN A 165 -7.56 -0.81 3.62
N ARG A 166 -7.67 -2.09 3.97
CA ARG A 166 -8.50 -3.07 3.26
C ARG A 166 -9.24 -4.02 4.23
N PRO A 167 -10.13 -3.51 5.10
CA PRO A 167 -10.77 -4.30 6.18
C PRO A 167 -11.74 -5.37 5.68
N ASP A 168 -12.05 -5.36 4.39
CA ASP A 168 -12.87 -6.29 3.61
C ASP A 168 -12.04 -7.39 2.92
N ALA A 169 -10.71 -7.31 2.92
CA ALA A 169 -9.86 -8.40 2.44
C ALA A 169 -9.91 -9.59 3.41
N LYS A 170 -10.07 -10.80 2.87
CA LYS A 170 -10.11 -12.05 3.63
C LYS A 170 -8.71 -12.56 4.01
N TRP A 171 -7.70 -12.18 3.24
CA TRP A 171 -6.31 -12.65 3.39
C TRP A 171 -5.33 -11.49 3.30
N PHE A 172 -4.40 -11.43 4.25
CA PHE A 172 -3.28 -10.49 4.23
C PHE A 172 -1.98 -11.28 3.99
N ILE A 173 -1.34 -11.02 2.85
CA ILE A 173 -0.09 -11.67 2.45
C ILE A 173 1.04 -10.67 2.67
N PHE A 174 1.96 -11.01 3.57
CA PHE A 174 3.16 -10.21 3.81
C PHE A 174 4.29 -10.76 2.95
N THR A 175 4.89 -9.89 2.12
CA THR A 175 6.06 -10.19 1.30
C THR A 175 7.15 -9.17 1.55
N GLU A 176 8.39 -9.63 1.53
CA GLU A 176 9.58 -8.81 1.68
C GLU A 176 10.32 -8.74 0.33
N CYS A 177 10.84 -7.56 -0.02
CA CYS A 177 11.64 -7.37 -1.22
C CYS A 177 13.08 -7.92 -1.08
N ASP A 178 13.42 -8.61 0.01
CA ASP A 178 14.80 -8.93 0.39
C ASP A 178 15.41 -10.16 -0.33
N GLY A 179 14.64 -10.82 -1.19
CA GLY A 179 15.03 -11.99 -1.99
C GLY A 179 16.33 -11.85 -2.80
N HIS A 180 17.00 -12.98 -3.05
CA HIS A 180 18.39 -13.02 -3.52
C HIS A 180 18.60 -12.45 -4.94
N ILE A 181 19.71 -11.71 -5.11
CA ILE A 181 20.23 -11.30 -6.42
C ILE A 181 20.82 -12.52 -7.13
N ASN A 182 20.04 -13.08 -8.05
CA ASN A 182 20.49 -13.81 -9.24
C ASN A 182 19.28 -14.01 -10.17
N GLY A 183 19.05 -13.09 -11.10
CA GLY A 183 18.06 -13.26 -12.18
C GLY A 183 16.58 -13.22 -11.77
N ALA A 184 16.09 -12.02 -11.41
CA ALA A 184 14.68 -11.64 -11.54
C ALA A 184 13.60 -12.54 -10.89
N ARG A 185 13.90 -13.19 -9.75
CA ARG A 185 12.90 -13.95 -8.97
C ARG A 185 13.09 -13.82 -7.45
N CYS A 186 12.21 -13.05 -6.81
CA CYS A 186 12.01 -13.13 -5.37
C CYS A 186 11.17 -14.37 -5.04
N TYR A 187 11.79 -15.37 -4.42
CA TYR A 187 11.09 -16.29 -3.54
C TYR A 187 11.13 -15.67 -2.14
N SER A 188 10.06 -14.97 -1.76
CA SER A 188 9.89 -14.44 -0.40
C SER A 188 9.24 -15.50 0.50
N GLY A 189 9.48 -15.43 1.80
CA GLY A 189 8.78 -16.26 2.78
C GLY A 189 7.37 -15.71 2.99
N TYR A 190 6.35 -16.44 2.54
CA TYR A 190 4.96 -16.00 2.70
C TYR A 190 4.49 -16.16 4.14
N HIS A 191 4.30 -15.03 4.83
CA HIS A 191 3.51 -15.00 6.05
C HIS A 191 2.06 -14.65 5.68
N VAL A 192 1.17 -15.63 5.81
CA VAL A 192 -0.27 -15.46 5.61
C VAL A 192 -0.90 -15.21 6.98
N MET A 193 -1.57 -14.07 7.14
CA MET A 193 -2.53 -13.91 8.24
C MET A 193 -3.93 -14.26 7.76
N ILE A 194 -4.60 -15.10 8.54
CA ILE A 194 -5.99 -15.52 8.37
C ILE A 194 -6.82 -14.80 9.43
N GLN A 195 -7.99 -14.30 9.03
CA GLN A 195 -8.97 -13.67 9.93
C GLN A 195 -9.73 -14.71 10.76
#